data_AF-A0A6P5L4T7-F1
#
_entry.id   AF-A0A6P5L4T7-F1
#
_cell.length_a   1.000
_cell.length_b   1.000
_cell.length_c   1.000
_cell.angle_alpha   90.00
_cell.angle_beta   90.00
_cell.angle_gamma   90.00
#
_symmetry.space_group_name_H-M   'P 1'
#
loop_
_entity.id
_entity.type
_entity.pdbx_description
1 polymer ?
#
loop_
_entity_poly.entity_id
_entity_poly.type
_entity_poly.pdbx_seq_one_letter_code
_entity_poly.pdbx_strand_id
1 'polypeptide(L)'
;MAAFVRQGVFSLPRALGWCSRQSLEVSFCLALETQPITVIPVRTKKRFIPPVYEPKYKTEKEFREHARAAGIVIPKERLERPIHLACTAGIFDAYVPPEGDARLTTLSKAGLKQKTEKLKQSVASQLAIRKVKEYDADFQIKTFPEKAQQIFVEAHQCLNISDHDRLHALVTERCFPEMVWDIQLKTVRWSFVESLEPPRAVHVRCPNMVSEGNIYGQVTVRMHTRQTLAIYDRFGRLMYGQEDVPKDVLEYVVFERHLTNPYGAWRMHGKIVPAWAPSKEPIPKTVMIPGPKLQPWEEYEEMNVEVQKPQPVQWHK
;
A
#
# COMPACT_ATOMS: atom_id res chain seq x y z
N MET A 1 29.96 41.44 38.03
CA MET A 1 29.56 41.39 39.45
C MET A 1 28.80 40.08 39.69
N ALA A 2 29.25 39.31 40.69
CA ALA A 2 28.61 38.20 41.45
C ALA A 2 27.45 37.38 40.83
N ALA A 3 27.62 36.07 40.52
CA ALA A 3 27.50 34.86 41.40
C ALA A 3 26.05 34.32 41.50
N PHE A 4 25.71 33.16 40.89
CA PHE A 4 25.73 31.74 41.34
C PHE A 4 24.56 31.30 42.23
N VAL A 5 23.78 30.28 41.79
CA VAL A 5 23.16 29.09 42.49
C VAL A 5 22.37 28.32 41.39
N ARG A 6 22.68 27.11 40.88
CA ARG A 6 22.76 25.69 41.35
C ARG A 6 21.44 24.98 41.74
N GLN A 7 21.20 23.84 41.05
CA GLN A 7 20.58 22.55 41.46
C GLN A 7 19.61 22.05 40.36
N GLY A 8 19.61 20.81 39.88
CA GLY A 8 20.38 19.60 40.16
C GLY A 8 19.79 18.47 39.33
N VAL A 9 20.62 17.78 38.55
CA VAL A 9 20.25 16.61 37.72
C VAL A 9 20.60 15.36 38.52
N PHE A 10 19.69 14.39 38.63
CA PHE A 10 20.02 13.06 39.13
C PHE A 10 19.44 11.97 38.23
N SER A 11 20.34 11.40 37.43
CA SER A 11 20.28 10.05 36.88
C SER A 11 20.88 9.07 37.90
N LEU A 12 20.33 7.87 38.04
CA LEU A 12 21.03 6.73 38.66
C LEU A 12 20.80 5.43 37.85
N PRO A 13 21.74 4.47 37.92
CA PRO A 13 22.03 3.52 36.85
C PRO A 13 21.68 2.06 37.18
N ARG A 14 21.78 1.21 36.16
CA ARG A 14 21.91 -0.27 36.24
C ARG A 14 23.25 -0.66 36.87
N ALA A 15 23.26 -1.70 37.71
CA ALA A 15 24.39 -2.63 37.80
C ALA A 15 23.97 -3.99 38.41
N LEU A 16 24.57 -5.04 37.84
CA LEU A 16 24.51 -6.46 38.19
C LEU A 16 25.25 -6.76 39.50
N GLY A 17 24.98 -7.90 40.15
CA GLY A 17 25.86 -8.41 41.19
C GLY A 17 25.40 -9.70 41.87
N TRP A 18 26.23 -10.73 41.75
CA TRP A 18 26.11 -12.11 42.24
C TRP A 18 26.31 -12.30 43.76
N CYS A 19 26.08 -13.57 44.17
CA CYS A 19 26.53 -14.28 45.38
C CYS A 19 25.69 -14.05 46.65
N SER A 20 25.42 -15.04 47.50
CA SER A 20 26.11 -16.32 47.72
C SER A 20 25.19 -17.32 48.44
N ARG A 21 25.52 -18.61 48.28
CA ARG A 21 25.02 -19.72 49.10
C ARG A 21 25.35 -19.47 50.58
N GLN A 22 24.39 -19.70 51.46
CA GLN A 22 24.66 -20.32 52.76
C GLN A 22 23.47 -21.17 53.18
N SER A 23 23.74 -22.46 53.27
CA SER A 23 22.88 -23.52 53.76
C SER A 23 22.84 -23.45 55.28
N LEU A 24 21.65 -23.37 55.87
CA LEU A 24 21.40 -23.81 57.23
C LEU A 24 20.13 -24.67 57.21
N GLU A 25 20.36 -25.97 57.30
CA GLU A 25 19.33 -26.94 57.63
C GLU A 25 18.79 -26.64 59.03
N VAL A 26 17.50 -26.36 59.13
CA VAL A 26 16.74 -26.66 60.35
C VAL A 26 15.47 -27.35 59.90
N SER A 27 15.49 -28.66 60.05
CA SER A 27 14.36 -29.56 59.90
C SER A 27 13.38 -29.33 61.05
N PHE A 28 12.15 -28.93 60.78
CA PHE A 28 11.00 -29.16 61.67
C PHE A 28 9.70 -29.28 60.87
N CYS A 29 8.86 -30.18 61.37
CA CYS A 29 7.79 -30.91 60.69
C CYS A 29 6.55 -30.08 60.30
N LEU A 30 5.88 -30.58 59.25
CA LEU A 30 4.42 -30.71 59.07
C LEU A 30 3.51 -29.57 59.60
N ALA A 31 3.07 -28.71 58.68
CA ALA A 31 1.68 -28.26 58.64
C ALA A 31 1.36 -27.78 57.21
N LEU A 32 0.52 -28.54 56.50
CA LEU A 32 -0.18 -28.07 55.31
C LEU A 32 -1.20 -27.01 55.76
N GLU A 33 -0.79 -25.75 55.82
CA GLU A 33 -1.71 -24.63 55.84
C GLU A 33 -1.67 -23.95 54.47
N THR A 34 -2.59 -24.39 53.61
CA THR A 34 -2.97 -23.64 52.42
C THR A 34 -3.57 -22.31 52.84
N GLN A 35 -2.76 -21.25 52.85
CA GLN A 35 -3.24 -19.88 52.95
C GLN A 35 -4.24 -19.63 51.81
N PRO A 36 -5.49 -19.21 52.07
CA PRO A 36 -6.38 -18.80 50.99
C PRO A 36 -5.82 -17.52 50.40
N ILE A 37 -5.32 -17.60 49.16
CA ILE A 37 -5.02 -16.42 48.35
C ILE A 37 -6.34 -15.69 48.14
N THR A 38 -6.58 -14.64 48.91
CA THR A 38 -7.71 -13.74 48.70
C THR A 38 -7.50 -13.02 47.39
N VAL A 39 -8.05 -13.57 46.31
CA VAL A 39 -8.10 -12.91 45.00
C VAL A 39 -9.04 -11.72 45.14
N ILE A 40 -8.48 -10.53 45.31
CA ILE A 40 -9.25 -9.28 45.24
C ILE A 40 -9.61 -9.09 43.76
N PRO A 41 -10.89 -9.18 43.35
CA PRO A 41 -11.25 -8.88 41.98
C PRO A 41 -11.04 -7.38 41.76
N VAL A 42 -9.93 -7.01 41.12
CA VAL A 42 -9.73 -5.66 40.62
C VAL A 42 -10.83 -5.44 39.58
N ARG A 43 -11.79 -4.57 39.92
CA ARG A 43 -12.91 -4.20 39.06
C ARG A 43 -12.37 -3.44 37.85
N THR A 44 -11.84 -4.17 36.85
CA THR A 44 -11.45 -3.58 35.57
C THR A 44 -12.71 -3.04 34.93
N LYS A 45 -12.83 -1.72 34.78
CA LYS A 45 -13.97 -1.11 34.09
C LYS A 45 -14.12 -1.80 32.73
N LYS A 46 -15.28 -2.44 32.49
CA LYS A 46 -15.64 -2.99 31.18
C LYS A 46 -15.51 -1.84 30.18
N ARG A 47 -14.55 -1.93 29.26
CA ARG A 47 -14.43 -0.94 28.17
C ARG A 47 -15.65 -1.11 27.28
N PHE A 48 -16.64 -0.25 27.48
CA PHE A 48 -17.78 -0.14 26.59
C PHE A 48 -17.29 0.50 25.29
N ILE A 49 -17.30 -0.29 24.21
CA ILE A 49 -17.11 0.22 22.86
C ILE A 49 -18.53 0.48 22.34
N PRO A 50 -18.93 1.74 22.10
CA PRO A 50 -20.24 2.03 21.53
C PRO A 50 -20.37 1.36 20.15
N PRO A 51 -21.57 0.91 19.76
CA PRO A 51 -21.80 0.33 18.45
C PRO A 51 -21.49 1.37 17.37
N VAL A 52 -20.76 0.95 16.33
CA VAL A 52 -20.53 1.77 15.14
C VAL A 52 -21.83 1.75 14.33
N TYR A 53 -22.53 2.88 14.29
CA TYR A 53 -23.72 3.01 13.46
C TYR A 53 -23.32 3.23 12.01
N GLU A 54 -23.81 2.38 11.12
CA GLU A 54 -23.69 2.62 9.69
C GLU A 54 -24.52 3.85 9.31
N PRO A 55 -23.97 4.79 8.53
CA PRO A 55 -24.73 5.92 8.04
C PRO A 55 -25.91 5.43 7.19
N LYS A 56 -27.13 5.90 7.51
CA LYS A 56 -28.37 5.53 6.80
C LYS A 56 -28.46 6.09 5.36
N TYR A 57 -27.47 6.85 4.93
CA TYR A 57 -27.44 7.53 3.65
C TYR A 57 -26.32 6.95 2.79
N LYS A 58 -26.59 6.76 1.49
CA LYS A 58 -25.62 6.24 0.52
C LYS A 58 -24.94 7.37 -0.25
N THR A 59 -25.60 8.53 -0.31
CA THR A 59 -25.18 9.67 -1.13
C THR A 59 -24.97 10.93 -0.28
N GLU A 60 -24.02 11.80 -0.66
CA GLU A 60 -23.80 13.08 0.03
C GLU A 60 -25.05 13.99 0.07
N LYS A 61 -25.93 13.86 -0.93
CA LYS A 61 -27.19 14.61 -0.97
C LYS A 61 -28.16 14.14 0.12
N GLU A 62 -28.36 12.83 0.23
CA GLU A 62 -29.16 12.21 1.30
C GLU A 62 -28.59 12.52 2.67
N PHE A 63 -27.26 12.55 2.81
CA PHE A 63 -26.60 12.99 4.05
C PHE A 63 -27.00 14.42 4.42
N ARG A 64 -26.91 15.34 3.46
CA ARG A 64 -27.26 16.74 3.67
C ARG A 64 -28.74 16.91 3.97
N GLU A 65 -29.62 16.14 3.33
CA GLU A 65 -31.06 16.14 3.61
C GLU A 65 -31.37 15.59 4.99
N HIS A 66 -30.71 14.50 5.41
CA HIS A 66 -30.83 13.95 6.75
C HIS A 66 -30.28 14.91 7.81
N ALA A 67 -29.15 15.56 7.55
CA ALA A 67 -28.59 16.59 8.43
C ALA A 67 -29.57 17.77 8.57
N ARG A 68 -30.16 18.23 7.46
CA ARG A 68 -31.22 19.27 7.47
C ARG A 68 -32.45 18.82 8.24
N ALA A 69 -32.91 17.59 8.04
CA ALA A 69 -34.06 17.01 8.76
C ALA A 69 -33.77 16.85 10.27
N ALA A 70 -32.52 16.57 10.63
CA ALA A 70 -32.04 16.56 12.02
C ALA A 70 -31.80 17.98 12.59
N GLY A 71 -32.06 19.04 11.81
CA GLY A 71 -31.83 20.43 12.22
C GLY A 71 -30.36 20.85 12.25
N ILE A 72 -29.44 20.03 11.72
CA ILE A 72 -28.01 20.29 11.67
C ILE A 72 -27.66 20.98 10.35
N VAL A 73 -27.32 22.27 10.43
CA VAL A 73 -26.80 23.03 9.28
C VAL A 73 -25.29 22.89 9.26
N ILE A 74 -24.76 22.19 8.25
CA ILE A 74 -23.31 22.08 8.04
C ILE A 74 -22.83 23.37 7.36
N PRO A 75 -21.98 24.19 8.02
CA PRO A 75 -21.42 25.37 7.39
C PRO A 75 -20.50 24.97 6.23
N LYS A 76 -20.45 25.79 5.18
CA LYS A 76 -19.46 25.61 4.13
C LYS A 76 -18.08 25.90 4.72
N GLU A 77 -17.18 24.93 4.63
CA GLU A 77 -15.79 25.11 5.07
C GLU A 77 -15.14 26.25 4.26
N ARG A 78 -14.66 27.26 4.99
CA ARG A 78 -13.83 28.33 4.45
C ARG A 78 -12.39 27.98 4.78
N LEU A 79 -11.73 27.29 3.87
CA LEU A 79 -10.32 26.93 4.02
C LEU A 79 -9.47 28.17 3.69
N GLU A 80 -8.95 28.84 4.72
CA GLU A 80 -7.95 29.90 4.53
C GLU A 80 -6.64 29.34 3.96
N ARG A 81 -6.32 28.09 4.30
CA ARG A 81 -5.14 27.37 3.82
C ARG A 81 -5.59 26.18 2.97
N PRO A 82 -5.18 26.10 1.69
CA PRO A 82 -5.50 24.94 0.87
C PRO A 82 -4.77 23.71 1.39
N ILE A 83 -5.36 22.54 1.17
CA ILE A 83 -4.71 21.27 1.49
C ILE A 83 -3.57 21.05 0.49
N HIS A 84 -2.35 20.93 0.99
CA HIS A 84 -1.19 20.63 0.17
C HIS A 84 -1.08 19.12 -0.04
N LEU A 85 -1.18 18.69 -1.29
CA LEU A 85 -1.02 17.31 -1.69
C LEU A 85 0.35 17.14 -2.36
N ALA A 86 1.06 16.07 -2.00
CA ALA A 86 2.37 15.75 -2.58
C ALA A 86 2.31 14.73 -3.72
N CYS A 87 1.16 14.09 -3.91
CA CYS A 87 0.90 13.13 -4.98
C CYS A 87 -0.46 13.40 -5.62
N THR A 88 -0.63 12.88 -6.82
CA THR A 88 -1.91 12.92 -7.53
C THR A 88 -2.86 11.85 -6.99
N ALA A 89 -4.15 12.02 -7.32
CA ALA A 89 -5.14 11.05 -6.92
C ALA A 89 -5.04 9.74 -7.69
N GLY A 90 -4.47 9.72 -8.90
CA GLY A 90 -4.36 8.51 -9.72
C GLY A 90 -3.45 8.66 -10.94
N ILE A 91 -3.39 7.59 -11.75
CA ILE A 91 -2.50 7.50 -12.91
C ILE A 91 -3.12 8.26 -14.10
N PHE A 92 -2.34 9.16 -14.70
CA PHE A 92 -2.72 9.84 -15.93
C PHE A 92 -2.46 8.96 -17.14
N ASP A 93 -3.42 8.90 -18.07
CA ASP A 93 -3.32 8.18 -19.34
C ASP A 93 -2.62 6.81 -19.19
N ALA A 94 -3.20 5.90 -18.40
CA ALA A 94 -2.50 4.67 -18.06
C ALA A 94 -2.03 3.90 -19.31
N TYR A 95 -0.78 3.46 -19.27
CA TYR A 95 -0.21 2.66 -20.34
C TYR A 95 -1.03 1.37 -20.52
N VAL A 96 -1.37 1.04 -21.77
CA VAL A 96 -2.05 -0.20 -22.14
C VAL A 96 -1.01 -1.16 -22.72
N PRO A 97 -0.60 -2.19 -21.97
CA PRO A 97 0.35 -3.17 -22.48
C PRO A 97 -0.23 -3.92 -23.69
N PRO A 98 0.54 -4.07 -24.78
CA PRO A 98 0.10 -4.84 -25.94
C PRO A 98 -0.17 -6.30 -25.54
N GLU A 99 -1.29 -6.84 -26.01
CA GLU A 99 -1.58 -8.27 -25.89
C GLU A 99 -0.48 -9.06 -26.61
N GLY A 100 0.17 -9.99 -25.90
CA GLY A 100 1.31 -10.70 -26.44
C GLY A 100 2.65 -9.99 -26.26
N ASP A 101 2.81 -9.08 -25.28
CA ASP A 101 4.16 -8.71 -24.81
C ASP A 101 4.95 -9.95 -24.30
N ALA A 102 4.25 -11.04 -23.95
CA ALA A 102 4.82 -12.36 -23.70
C ALA A 102 4.94 -13.26 -24.96
N ARG A 103 4.23 -12.96 -26.05
CA ARG A 103 4.21 -13.72 -27.31
C ARG A 103 3.98 -12.78 -28.50
N LEU A 104 5.05 -12.50 -29.24
CA LEU A 104 5.07 -11.61 -30.41
C LEU A 104 4.05 -12.04 -31.48
N THR A 105 2.86 -11.43 -31.54
CA THR A 105 1.95 -11.58 -32.69
C THR A 105 1.79 -10.26 -33.43
N THR A 106 2.30 -10.20 -34.67
CA THR A 106 2.59 -8.96 -35.40
C THR A 106 1.67 -8.58 -36.56
N LEU A 107 0.58 -9.31 -36.86
CA LEU A 107 -0.14 -9.10 -38.14
C LEU A 107 -1.69 -9.18 -38.07
N SER A 108 -2.33 -8.73 -36.98
CA SER A 108 -3.80 -8.59 -36.91
C SER A 108 -4.27 -7.14 -37.03
N LYS A 109 -5.50 -6.90 -37.49
CA LYS A 109 -6.15 -5.56 -37.54
C LYS A 109 -6.15 -4.86 -36.16
N ALA A 110 -6.20 -5.64 -35.07
CA ALA A 110 -6.04 -5.13 -33.71
C ALA A 110 -4.61 -4.60 -33.44
N GLY A 111 -3.60 -5.28 -33.98
CA GLY A 111 -2.19 -4.87 -33.85
C GLY A 111 -1.85 -3.56 -34.56
N LEU A 112 -2.56 -3.23 -35.65
CA LEU A 112 -2.36 -1.94 -36.33
C LEU A 112 -2.88 -0.76 -35.49
N LYS A 113 -4.04 -0.91 -34.83
CA LYS A 113 -4.58 0.06 -33.87
C LYS A 113 -3.63 0.26 -32.67
N GLN A 114 -3.09 -0.84 -32.14
CA GLN A 114 -2.10 -0.77 -31.08
C GLN A 114 -0.82 -0.04 -31.51
N LYS A 115 -0.36 -0.22 -32.76
CA LYS A 115 0.83 0.48 -33.29
C LYS A 115 0.60 1.99 -33.43
N THR A 116 -0.56 2.43 -33.93
CA THR A 116 -0.87 3.87 -34.05
C THR A 116 -1.01 4.52 -32.67
N GLU A 117 -1.64 3.84 -31.71
CA GLU A 117 -1.73 4.29 -30.32
C GLU A 117 -0.35 4.37 -29.66
N LYS A 118 0.52 3.37 -29.84
CA LYS A 118 1.90 3.41 -29.36
C LYS A 118 2.68 4.61 -29.90
N LEU A 119 2.50 4.94 -31.18
CA LEU A 119 3.17 6.09 -31.78
C LEU A 119 2.67 7.41 -31.17
N LYS A 120 1.35 7.58 -31.05
CA LYS A 120 0.75 8.75 -30.36
C LYS A 120 1.25 8.86 -28.91
N GLN A 121 1.27 7.75 -28.19
CA GLN A 121 1.75 7.70 -26.81
C GLN A 121 3.23 8.01 -26.70
N SER A 122 4.05 7.59 -27.67
CA SER A 122 5.48 7.87 -27.74
C SER A 122 5.77 9.37 -27.93
N VAL A 123 5.08 10.03 -28.88
CA VAL A 123 5.22 11.48 -29.10
C VAL A 123 4.86 12.26 -27.83
N ALA A 124 3.73 11.94 -27.20
CA ALA A 124 3.33 12.57 -25.94
C ALA A 124 4.34 12.30 -24.81
N SER A 125 4.96 11.12 -24.79
CA SER A 125 6.00 10.79 -23.81
C SER A 125 7.26 11.61 -24.03
N GLN A 126 7.66 11.83 -25.28
CA GLN A 126 8.82 12.68 -25.60
C GLN A 126 8.62 14.14 -25.18
N LEU A 127 7.40 14.67 -25.33
CA LEU A 127 7.07 16.01 -24.82
C LEU A 127 7.09 16.06 -23.29
N ALA A 128 6.51 15.06 -22.62
CA ALA A 128 6.53 14.97 -21.17
C ALA A 128 7.96 14.86 -20.61
N ILE A 129 8.83 14.10 -21.29
CA ILE A 129 10.25 14.01 -20.97
C ILE A 129 10.94 15.37 -21.02
N ARG A 130 10.66 16.17 -22.07
CA ARG A 130 11.25 17.52 -22.19
C ARG A 130 10.82 18.40 -21.02
N LYS A 131 9.52 18.39 -20.69
CA LYS A 131 9.00 19.10 -19.52
C LYS A 131 9.67 18.64 -18.21
N VAL A 132 9.78 17.33 -17.97
CA VAL A 132 10.46 16.82 -16.77
C VAL A 132 11.90 17.32 -16.69
N LYS A 133 12.62 17.33 -17.81
CA LYS A 133 14.00 17.84 -17.88
C LYS A 133 14.13 19.35 -17.69
N GLU A 134 13.09 20.12 -17.98
CA GLU A 134 13.05 21.57 -17.70
C GLU A 134 13.05 21.85 -16.19
N TYR A 135 12.38 21.01 -15.40
CA TYR A 135 12.36 21.12 -13.93
C TYR A 135 13.50 20.37 -13.25
N ASP A 136 13.97 19.26 -13.83
CA ASP A 136 15.02 18.41 -13.29
C ASP A 136 16.09 18.13 -14.35
N ALA A 137 17.16 18.92 -14.32
CA ALA A 137 18.27 18.80 -15.27
C ALA A 137 19.02 17.46 -15.15
N ASP A 138 19.04 16.85 -13.97
CA ASP A 138 19.73 15.59 -13.69
C ASP A 138 18.94 14.38 -14.17
N PHE A 139 17.69 14.57 -14.62
CA PHE A 139 16.82 13.47 -15.03
C PHE A 139 17.29 12.81 -16.33
N GLN A 140 17.74 11.56 -16.21
CA GLN A 140 18.12 10.71 -17.33
C GLN A 140 17.23 9.48 -17.42
N ILE A 141 16.56 9.31 -18.57
CA ILE A 141 15.64 8.18 -18.82
C ILE A 141 16.36 6.84 -18.90
N LYS A 142 17.64 6.84 -19.28
CA LYS A 142 18.42 5.60 -19.44
C LYS A 142 18.77 4.98 -18.08
N THR A 143 19.09 5.82 -17.09
CA THR A 143 19.49 5.38 -15.74
C THR A 143 18.30 5.26 -14.78
N PHE A 144 17.19 5.95 -15.09
CA PHE A 144 15.99 5.92 -14.26
C PHE A 144 15.44 4.51 -13.96
N PRO A 145 15.40 3.54 -14.90
CA PRO A 145 14.87 2.21 -14.62
C PRO A 145 15.62 1.44 -13.54
N GLU A 146 16.94 1.63 -13.45
CA GLU A 146 17.77 1.01 -12.39
C GLU A 146 17.43 1.61 -11.03
N LYS A 147 17.32 2.95 -10.96
CA LYS A 147 16.87 3.65 -9.74
C LYS A 147 15.45 3.24 -9.34
N ALA A 148 14.56 3.08 -10.31
CA ALA A 148 13.19 2.62 -10.08
C ALA A 148 13.16 1.20 -9.50
N GLN A 149 14.01 0.30 -10.01
CA GLN A 149 14.15 -1.05 -9.46
C GLN A 149 14.69 -1.04 -8.04
N GLN A 150 15.67 -0.18 -7.73
CA GLN A 150 16.17 -0.02 -6.36
C GLN A 150 15.07 0.43 -5.39
N ILE A 151 14.30 1.47 -5.76
CA ILE A 151 13.16 1.95 -4.96
C ILE A 151 12.13 0.84 -4.76
N PHE A 152 11.85 0.07 -5.81
CA PHE A 152 10.93 -1.07 -5.74
C PHE A 152 11.41 -2.12 -4.74
N VAL A 153 12.66 -2.55 -4.83
CA VAL A 153 13.23 -3.55 -3.92
C VAL A 153 13.26 -3.04 -2.48
N GLU A 154 13.72 -1.81 -2.26
CA GLU A 154 13.82 -1.21 -0.95
C GLU A 154 12.45 -1.07 -0.28
N ALA A 155 11.42 -0.66 -1.02
CA ALA A 155 10.07 -0.53 -0.49
C ALA A 155 9.49 -1.88 -0.06
N HIS A 156 9.71 -2.95 -0.82
CA HIS A 156 9.25 -4.29 -0.44
C HIS A 156 10.05 -4.86 0.75
N GLN A 157 11.34 -4.52 0.87
CA GLN A 157 12.12 -4.84 2.08
C GLN A 157 11.57 -4.10 3.31
N CYS A 158 11.14 -2.84 3.16
CA CYS A 158 10.47 -2.10 4.23
C CYS A 158 9.16 -2.77 4.66
N LEU A 159 8.41 -3.37 3.73
CA LEU A 159 7.20 -4.17 4.07
C LEU A 159 7.53 -5.41 4.91
N ASN A 160 8.66 -6.09 4.64
CA ASN A 160 9.07 -7.25 5.43
C ASN A 160 9.41 -6.87 6.88
N ILE A 161 10.07 -5.72 7.06
CA ILE A 161 10.51 -5.21 8.38
C ILE A 161 9.38 -4.46 9.09
N SER A 162 8.35 -4.02 8.36
CA SER A 162 7.30 -3.08 8.79
C SER A 162 7.81 -1.67 9.14
N ASP A 163 8.83 -1.19 8.43
CA ASP A 163 9.31 0.20 8.55
C ASP A 163 8.42 1.14 7.73
N HIS A 164 7.45 1.77 8.41
CA HIS A 164 6.50 2.69 7.77
C HIS A 164 7.11 4.06 7.46
N ASP A 165 8.07 4.52 8.27
CA ASP A 165 8.69 5.85 8.10
C ASP A 165 9.51 5.88 6.81
N ARG A 166 10.33 4.86 6.58
CA ARG A 166 11.08 4.72 5.34
C ARG A 166 10.17 4.49 4.15
N LEU A 167 9.09 3.72 4.33
CA LEU A 167 8.13 3.45 3.25
C LEU A 167 7.43 4.72 2.75
N HIS A 168 7.08 5.66 3.63
CA HIS A 168 6.50 6.95 3.25
C HIS A 168 7.44 7.83 2.40
N ALA A 169 8.76 7.63 2.52
CA ALA A 169 9.73 8.32 1.67
C ALA A 169 9.84 7.71 0.25
N LEU A 170 9.57 6.39 0.12
CA LEU A 170 9.72 5.63 -1.13
C LEU A 170 8.40 5.52 -1.92
N VAL A 171 7.27 5.62 -1.24
CA VAL A 171 5.92 5.36 -1.77
C VAL A 171 5.05 6.60 -1.59
N THR A 172 4.14 6.86 -2.52
CA THR A 172 3.19 7.98 -2.40
C THR A 172 2.09 7.67 -1.40
N GLU A 173 1.42 8.74 -0.95
CA GLU A 173 0.30 8.68 -0.02
C GLU A 173 -0.90 7.90 -0.60
N ARG A 174 -1.01 7.84 -1.94
CA ARG A 174 -2.00 7.00 -2.64
C ARG A 174 -1.65 5.51 -2.54
N CYS A 175 -0.40 5.14 -2.82
CA CYS A 175 0.04 3.74 -2.92
C CYS A 175 0.24 3.09 -1.54
N PHE A 176 0.61 3.89 -0.53
CA PHE A 176 0.83 3.42 0.84
C PHE A 176 -0.34 2.60 1.43
N PRO A 177 -1.60 3.10 1.45
CA PRO A 177 -2.72 2.34 2.00
C PRO A 177 -2.97 1.04 1.21
N GLU A 178 -2.81 1.06 -0.12
CA GLU A 178 -2.98 -0.13 -0.97
C GLU A 178 -1.95 -1.23 -0.62
N MET A 179 -0.72 -0.86 -0.26
CA MET A 179 0.33 -1.81 0.13
C MET A 179 0.18 -2.31 1.57
N VAL A 180 -0.23 -1.43 2.50
CA VAL A 180 -0.15 -1.70 3.95
C VAL A 180 -1.44 -2.26 4.53
N TRP A 181 -2.61 -1.84 4.05
CA TRP A 181 -3.89 -2.13 4.72
C TRP A 181 -4.16 -3.62 4.90
N ASP A 182 -3.97 -4.42 3.85
CA ASP A 182 -4.25 -5.86 3.87
C ASP A 182 -3.22 -6.70 4.64
N ILE A 183 -2.05 -6.12 4.93
CA ILE A 183 -0.93 -6.79 5.59
C ILE A 183 -0.74 -6.40 7.04
N GLN A 184 -1.49 -5.42 7.57
CA GLN A 184 -1.32 -4.91 8.95
C GLN A 184 -1.30 -6.00 10.03
N LEU A 185 -2.05 -7.08 9.85
CA LEU A 185 -2.15 -8.20 10.79
C LEU A 185 -1.50 -9.48 10.27
N LYS A 186 -0.59 -9.37 9.31
CA LYS A 186 0.08 -10.50 8.63
C LYS A 186 1.57 -10.25 8.57
N THR A 187 2.34 -11.33 8.43
CA THR A 187 3.79 -11.24 8.21
C THR A 187 4.08 -11.55 6.75
N VAL A 188 4.78 -10.66 6.08
CA VAL A 188 5.19 -10.82 4.68
C VAL A 188 6.67 -11.19 4.63
N ARG A 189 6.99 -12.21 3.84
CA ARG A 189 8.35 -12.57 3.45
C ARG A 189 8.43 -12.45 1.94
N TRP A 190 9.01 -11.35 1.48
CA TRP A 190 9.29 -11.11 0.08
C TRP A 190 10.80 -11.09 -0.16
N SER A 191 11.26 -11.71 -1.24
CA SER A 191 12.65 -11.60 -1.66
C SER A 191 12.79 -11.33 -3.15
N PHE A 192 13.80 -10.54 -3.49
CA PHE A 192 14.22 -10.29 -4.86
C PHE A 192 15.31 -11.29 -5.23
N VAL A 193 15.05 -12.16 -6.21
CA VAL A 193 16.01 -13.19 -6.63
C VAL A 193 16.87 -12.67 -7.77
N GLU A 194 16.27 -12.39 -8.92
CA GLU A 194 16.97 -11.92 -10.10
C GLU A 194 16.07 -11.11 -11.04
N SER A 195 16.69 -10.28 -11.89
CA SER A 195 15.99 -9.61 -12.99
C SER A 195 16.16 -10.42 -14.26
N LEU A 196 15.08 -10.98 -14.79
CA LEU A 196 15.13 -11.76 -16.04
C LEU A 196 15.39 -10.85 -17.24
N GLU A 197 14.69 -9.72 -17.28
CA GLU A 197 14.95 -8.66 -18.24
C GLU A 197 15.32 -7.37 -17.49
N PRO A 198 16.17 -6.52 -18.07
CA PRO A 198 16.43 -5.20 -17.48
C PRO A 198 15.15 -4.37 -17.47
N PRO A 199 14.91 -3.56 -16.42
CA PRO A 199 13.74 -2.71 -16.34
C PRO A 199 13.77 -1.65 -17.46
N ARG A 200 12.61 -1.37 -18.05
CA ARG A 200 12.49 -0.42 -19.17
C ARG A 200 11.44 0.64 -18.87
N ALA A 201 11.82 1.91 -19.03
CA ALA A 201 10.85 2.99 -19.02
C ALA A 201 10.01 2.94 -20.31
N VAL A 202 8.70 2.74 -20.19
CA VAL A 202 7.81 2.53 -21.34
C VAL A 202 7.07 3.80 -21.70
N HIS A 203 6.55 4.49 -20.70
CA HIS A 203 5.62 5.58 -20.92
C HIS A 203 5.79 6.66 -19.84
N VAL A 204 5.84 7.92 -20.27
CA VAL A 204 6.04 9.10 -19.40
C VAL A 204 4.90 10.08 -19.63
N ARG A 205 4.35 10.61 -18.54
CA ARG A 205 3.24 11.57 -18.58
C ARG A 205 3.49 12.74 -17.64
N CYS A 206 3.14 13.92 -18.12
CA CYS A 206 3.22 15.17 -17.39
C CYS A 206 2.10 16.07 -17.91
N PRO A 207 0.84 15.82 -17.49
CA PRO A 207 -0.27 16.68 -17.88
C PRO A 207 -0.14 18.06 -17.23
N ASN A 208 -0.75 19.07 -17.86
CA ASN A 208 -0.90 20.36 -17.22
C ASN A 208 -2.08 20.27 -16.25
N MET A 209 -1.82 20.56 -14.97
CA MET A 209 -2.86 20.56 -13.94
C MET A 209 -3.72 21.83 -14.06
N VAL A 210 -4.97 21.77 -13.61
CA VAL A 210 -5.87 22.95 -13.55
C VAL A 210 -5.36 23.99 -12.54
N SER A 211 -4.64 23.54 -11.50
CA SER A 211 -3.88 24.43 -10.63
C SER A 211 -2.50 24.68 -11.24
N GLU A 212 -2.30 25.88 -11.77
CA GLU A 212 -1.11 26.26 -12.55
C GLU A 212 0.22 26.14 -11.76
N GLY A 213 0.17 26.02 -10.43
CA GLY A 213 1.37 25.90 -9.59
C GLY A 213 1.91 24.48 -9.41
N ASN A 214 1.09 23.43 -9.59
CA ASN A 214 1.49 22.06 -9.25
C ASN A 214 1.62 21.17 -10.49
N ILE A 215 2.84 20.71 -10.76
CA ILE A 215 3.13 19.83 -11.89
C ILE A 215 3.66 18.50 -11.37
N TYR A 216 3.06 17.41 -11.86
CA TYR A 216 3.42 16.04 -11.49
C TYR A 216 3.90 15.28 -12.72
N GLY A 217 5.07 14.66 -12.58
CA GLY A 217 5.63 13.77 -13.59
C GLY A 217 5.38 12.32 -13.19
N GLN A 218 4.78 11.54 -14.08
CA GLN A 218 4.56 10.10 -13.91
C GLN A 218 5.40 9.31 -14.93
N VAL A 219 6.10 8.29 -14.46
CA VAL A 219 6.92 7.39 -15.30
C VAL A 219 6.51 5.96 -15.03
N THR A 220 6.14 5.25 -16.09
CA THR A 220 5.82 3.82 -16.02
C THR A 220 7.04 3.00 -16.44
N VAL A 221 7.38 2.01 -15.62
CA VAL A 221 8.52 1.12 -15.80
C VAL A 221 8.01 -0.30 -15.88
N ARG A 222 8.35 -0.99 -16.98
CA ARG A 222 8.14 -2.43 -17.14
C ARG A 222 9.26 -3.17 -16.42
N MET A 223 8.90 -4.03 -15.49
CA MET A 223 9.80 -4.88 -14.72
C MET A 223 9.43 -6.34 -14.98
N HIS A 224 10.43 -7.17 -15.32
CA HIS A 224 10.26 -8.61 -15.48
C HIS A 224 11.31 -9.30 -14.61
N THR A 225 10.85 -9.79 -13.46
CA THR A 225 11.72 -10.18 -12.35
C THR A 225 11.29 -11.51 -11.77
N ARG A 226 12.23 -12.22 -11.17
CA ARG A 226 11.98 -13.39 -10.33
C ARG A 226 11.93 -12.99 -8.87
N GLN A 227 10.82 -13.33 -8.23
CA GLN A 227 10.53 -12.96 -6.85
C GLN A 227 10.05 -14.18 -6.08
N THR A 228 10.31 -14.22 -4.78
CA THR A 228 9.63 -15.14 -3.85
C THR A 228 8.72 -14.34 -2.94
N LEU A 229 7.57 -14.92 -2.60
CA LEU A 229 6.62 -14.28 -1.71
C LEU A 229 5.90 -15.35 -0.91
N ALA A 230 5.96 -15.21 0.41
CA ALA A 230 5.18 -15.97 1.37
C ALA A 230 4.48 -15.02 2.33
N ILE A 231 3.17 -15.20 2.51
CA ILE A 231 2.37 -14.42 3.46
C ILE A 231 1.91 -15.37 4.56
N TYR A 232 2.19 -14.97 5.80
CA TYR A 232 1.79 -15.68 6.99
C TYR A 232 0.65 -14.93 7.69
N ASP A 233 -0.30 -15.70 8.22
CA ASP A 233 -1.39 -15.20 9.06
C ASP A 233 -0.84 -14.61 10.37
N ARG A 234 -1.70 -13.96 11.15
CA ARG A 234 -1.38 -13.47 12.50
C ARG A 234 -0.87 -14.56 13.45
N PHE A 235 -1.20 -15.81 13.15
CA PHE A 235 -0.79 -17.00 13.90
C PHE A 235 0.47 -17.67 13.32
N GLY A 236 1.12 -17.07 12.31
CA GLY A 236 2.32 -17.62 11.68
C GLY A 236 2.07 -18.78 10.72
N ARG A 237 0.81 -19.08 10.37
CA ARG A 237 0.46 -20.13 9.39
C ARG A 237 0.58 -19.58 7.97
N LEU A 238 1.12 -20.37 7.05
CA LEU A 238 1.22 -19.98 5.65
C LEU A 238 -0.19 -19.77 5.06
N MET A 239 -0.43 -18.57 4.53
CA MET A 239 -1.69 -18.20 3.87
C MET A 239 -1.58 -18.21 2.36
N TYR A 240 -0.44 -17.78 1.81
CA TYR A 240 -0.26 -17.60 0.38
C TYR A 240 1.22 -17.72 0.01
N GLY A 241 1.48 -18.34 -1.13
CA GLY A 241 2.81 -18.36 -1.74
C GLY A 241 3.80 -19.38 -1.16
N GLN A 242 4.92 -19.49 -1.88
CA GLN A 242 6.15 -20.27 -1.66
C GLN A 242 7.30 -19.36 -1.19
N GLU A 243 8.03 -19.62 -0.09
CA GLU A 243 9.27 -18.88 0.20
C GLU A 243 10.43 -19.39 -0.67
N ASP A 244 10.50 -20.70 -0.90
CA ASP A 244 11.60 -21.36 -1.63
C ASP A 244 11.46 -21.32 -3.16
N VAL A 245 10.24 -21.19 -3.67
CA VAL A 245 9.95 -21.30 -5.10
C VAL A 245 9.85 -19.91 -5.72
N PRO A 246 10.88 -19.44 -6.46
CA PRO A 246 10.82 -18.17 -7.17
C PRO A 246 9.84 -18.25 -8.34
N LYS A 247 9.17 -17.14 -8.61
CA LYS A 247 8.18 -17.01 -9.67
C LYS A 247 8.49 -15.82 -10.55
N ASP A 248 8.23 -16.01 -11.82
CA ASP A 248 8.42 -15.00 -12.86
C ASP A 248 7.22 -14.04 -12.81
N VAL A 249 7.52 -12.76 -12.64
CA VAL A 249 6.52 -11.72 -12.40
C VAL A 249 6.79 -10.56 -13.36
N LEU A 250 5.79 -10.25 -14.20
CA LEU A 250 5.82 -9.14 -15.16
C LEU A 250 4.86 -8.05 -14.71
N GLU A 251 5.39 -6.87 -14.44
CA GLU A 251 4.65 -5.76 -13.83
C GLU A 251 5.00 -4.42 -14.46
N TYR A 252 4.02 -3.53 -14.52
CA TYR A 252 4.20 -2.15 -14.96
C TYR A 252 4.00 -1.24 -13.74
N VAL A 253 5.11 -0.81 -13.15
CA VAL A 253 5.12 0.02 -11.94
C VAL A 253 5.15 1.49 -12.35
N VAL A 254 4.27 2.29 -11.76
CA VAL A 254 4.18 3.73 -12.00
C VAL A 254 4.87 4.47 -10.86
N PHE A 255 5.81 5.33 -11.20
CA PHE A 255 6.47 6.24 -10.29
C PHE A 255 5.97 7.65 -10.54
N GLU A 256 5.84 8.42 -9.48
CA GLU A 256 5.45 9.83 -9.54
C GLU A 256 6.47 10.69 -8.80
N ARG A 257 6.66 11.91 -9.32
CA ARG A 257 7.35 12.99 -8.64
C ARG A 257 6.59 14.30 -8.80
N HIS A 258 6.48 15.05 -7.72
CA HIS A 258 6.05 16.46 -7.75
C HIS A 258 7.23 17.31 -8.22
N LEU A 259 7.13 17.88 -9.42
CA LEU A 259 8.22 18.59 -10.08
C LEU A 259 8.42 20.01 -9.54
N THR A 260 7.35 20.66 -9.09
CA THR A 260 7.44 22.01 -8.50
C THR A 260 8.20 22.02 -7.17
N ASN A 261 8.14 20.92 -6.42
CA ASN A 261 8.80 20.82 -5.13
C ASN A 261 10.30 20.51 -5.30
N PRO A 262 11.22 21.36 -4.82
CA PRO A 262 12.66 21.10 -4.92
C PRO A 262 13.10 19.84 -4.16
N TYR A 263 12.37 19.46 -3.10
CA TYR A 263 12.61 18.24 -2.33
C TYR A 263 11.85 17.02 -2.87
N GLY A 264 11.16 17.17 -4.00
CA GLY A 264 10.39 16.09 -4.60
C GLY A 264 11.30 14.92 -4.99
N ALA A 265 11.00 13.73 -4.46
CA ALA A 265 11.64 12.49 -4.86
C ALA A 265 10.73 11.67 -5.77
N TRP A 266 11.34 10.77 -6.55
CA TRP A 266 10.59 9.77 -7.29
C TRP A 266 10.09 8.70 -6.32
N ARG A 267 8.77 8.53 -6.25
CA ARG A 267 8.10 7.59 -5.34
C ARG A 267 7.19 6.65 -6.12
N MET A 268 6.99 5.42 -5.64
CA MET A 268 6.03 4.49 -6.23
C MET A 268 4.61 5.02 -6.04
N HIS A 269 3.84 5.10 -7.12
CA HIS A 269 2.49 5.67 -7.13
C HIS A 269 1.40 4.63 -7.38
N GLY A 270 1.67 3.63 -8.20
CA GLY A 270 0.68 2.60 -8.51
C GLY A 270 1.22 1.53 -9.42
N LYS A 271 0.34 0.59 -9.75
CA LYS A 271 0.67 -0.58 -10.55
C LYS A 271 -0.39 -0.79 -11.63
N ILE A 272 0.04 -1.02 -12.86
CA ILE A 272 -0.86 -1.34 -13.97
C ILE A 272 -0.86 -2.86 -14.16
N VAL A 273 -2.03 -3.47 -14.05
CA VAL A 273 -2.26 -4.90 -14.30
C VAL A 273 -3.01 -5.04 -15.62
N PRO A 274 -2.39 -5.59 -16.68
CA PRO A 274 -3.09 -5.78 -17.94
C PRO A 274 -4.19 -6.84 -17.80
N ALA A 275 -5.27 -6.71 -18.58
CA ALA A 275 -6.40 -7.65 -18.57
C ALA A 275 -6.00 -9.09 -18.94
N TRP A 276 -5.01 -9.19 -19.83
CA TRP A 276 -4.49 -10.45 -20.34
C TRP A 276 -3.45 -11.08 -19.42
N ALA A 277 -3.08 -10.45 -18.30
CA ALA A 277 -2.18 -11.05 -17.33
C ALA A 277 -2.75 -12.38 -16.83
N PRO A 278 -1.91 -13.41 -16.60
CA PRO A 278 -2.38 -14.63 -15.97
C PRO A 278 -2.96 -14.32 -14.59
N SER A 279 -3.96 -15.11 -14.17
CA SER A 279 -4.50 -15.01 -12.83
C SER A 279 -3.41 -15.29 -11.80
N LYS A 280 -3.53 -14.63 -10.63
CA LYS A 280 -2.69 -14.93 -9.48
C LYS A 280 -2.92 -16.37 -9.03
N GLU A 281 -1.99 -16.88 -8.24
CA GLU A 281 -2.11 -18.21 -7.69
C GLU A 281 -3.33 -18.34 -6.78
N PRO A 282 -3.99 -19.50 -6.77
CA PRO A 282 -5.07 -19.74 -5.85
C PRO A 282 -4.53 -19.79 -4.42
N ILE A 283 -5.37 -19.33 -3.48
CA ILE A 283 -5.09 -19.46 -2.06
C ILE A 283 -5.30 -20.95 -1.68
N PRO A 284 -4.45 -21.55 -0.82
CA PRO A 284 -4.60 -22.94 -0.39
C PRO A 284 -5.92 -23.24 0.35
N LYS A 285 -6.60 -22.23 0.89
CA LYS A 285 -7.88 -22.40 1.60
C LYS A 285 -9.07 -22.32 0.64
N THR A 286 -10.13 -23.08 0.95
CA THR A 286 -11.42 -22.97 0.26
C THR A 286 -12.20 -21.75 0.73
N VAL A 287 -12.93 -21.10 -0.17
CA VAL A 287 -13.80 -19.95 0.12
C VAL A 287 -15.22 -20.30 -0.28
N MET A 288 -16.18 -20.05 0.63
CA MET A 288 -17.61 -20.13 0.34
C MET A 288 -18.14 -18.71 0.10
N ILE A 289 -18.80 -18.50 -1.03
CA ILE A 289 -19.46 -17.23 -1.35
C ILE A 289 -20.93 -17.41 -0.97
N PRO A 290 -21.46 -16.64 0.01
CA PRO A 290 -22.84 -16.78 0.42
C PRO A 290 -23.78 -16.37 -0.72
N GLY A 291 -24.89 -17.10 -0.86
CA GLY A 291 -25.94 -16.77 -1.80
C GLY A 291 -26.66 -15.45 -1.45
N PRO A 292 -27.57 -14.98 -2.32
CA PRO A 292 -28.34 -13.78 -2.06
C PRO A 292 -29.17 -13.92 -0.77
N LYS A 293 -29.22 -12.86 0.03
CA LYS A 293 -30.08 -12.80 1.23
C LYS A 293 -31.48 -12.40 0.79
N LEU A 294 -32.36 -13.37 0.64
CA LEU A 294 -33.76 -13.17 0.29
C LEU A 294 -34.55 -12.65 1.50
N GLN A 295 -35.47 -11.72 1.28
CA GLN A 295 -36.50 -11.43 2.26
C GLN A 295 -37.47 -12.62 2.38
N PRO A 296 -38.20 -12.79 3.50
CA PRO A 296 -39.10 -13.92 3.70
C PRO A 296 -40.18 -14.11 2.61
N TRP A 297 -40.51 -13.05 1.87
CA TRP A 297 -41.52 -13.03 0.81
C TRP A 297 -40.92 -13.04 -0.61
N GLU A 298 -39.59 -13.08 -0.75
CA GLU A 298 -38.90 -13.11 -2.03
C GLU A 298 -38.48 -14.55 -2.37
N GLU A 299 -38.83 -14.99 -3.58
CA GLU A 299 -38.38 -16.28 -4.10
C GLU A 299 -36.99 -16.14 -4.75
N TYR A 300 -36.25 -17.25 -4.80
CA TYR A 300 -34.93 -17.27 -5.46
C TYR A 300 -35.12 -17.28 -6.98
N GLU A 301 -34.59 -16.25 -7.66
CA GLU A 301 -34.51 -16.23 -9.11
C GLU A 301 -33.12 -16.66 -9.58
N GLU A 302 -33.08 -17.71 -10.41
CA GLU A 302 -31.85 -18.16 -11.07
C GLU A 302 -31.42 -17.14 -12.14
N MET A 303 -30.45 -16.28 -11.78
CA MET A 303 -29.79 -15.45 -12.76
C MET A 303 -28.70 -16.25 -13.49
N ASN A 304 -28.88 -16.47 -14.80
CA ASN A 304 -27.80 -16.92 -15.68
C ASN A 304 -26.77 -15.80 -15.81
N VAL A 305 -25.78 -15.77 -14.90
CA VAL A 305 -24.70 -14.79 -14.96
C VAL A 305 -23.71 -15.20 -16.04
N GLU A 306 -23.73 -14.50 -17.18
CA GLU A 306 -22.60 -14.54 -18.11
C GLU A 306 -21.37 -13.98 -17.41
N VAL A 307 -20.34 -14.82 -17.23
CA VAL A 307 -19.05 -14.39 -16.68
C VAL A 307 -18.41 -13.40 -17.65
N GLN A 308 -18.51 -12.11 -17.32
CA GLN A 308 -17.91 -11.06 -18.12
C GLN A 308 -16.39 -11.28 -18.22
N LYS A 309 -15.85 -11.20 -19.43
CA LYS A 309 -14.41 -11.28 -19.66
C LYS A 309 -13.71 -10.16 -18.90
N PRO A 310 -12.53 -10.42 -18.28
CA PRO A 310 -11.80 -9.41 -17.55
C PRO A 310 -11.44 -8.25 -18.48
N GLN A 311 -11.92 -7.05 -18.15
CA GLN A 311 -11.43 -5.81 -18.76
C GLN A 311 -10.10 -5.41 -18.09
N PRO A 312 -9.23 -4.62 -18.76
CA PRO A 312 -8.05 -4.10 -18.10
C PRO A 312 -8.49 -3.25 -16.90
N VAL A 313 -8.19 -3.74 -15.71
CA VAL A 313 -8.56 -3.07 -14.47
C VAL A 313 -7.55 -1.95 -14.24
N GLN A 314 -7.91 -0.74 -14.64
CA GLN A 314 -7.39 0.44 -13.96
C GLN A 314 -7.96 0.43 -12.55
N TRP A 315 -7.11 0.68 -11.54
CA TRP A 315 -7.50 0.68 -10.12
C TRP A 315 -8.35 1.92 -9.76
N HIS A 316 -9.52 2.00 -10.41
CA HIS A 316 -10.66 2.92 -10.33
C HIS A 316 -10.63 4.26 -11.12
N LYS A 317 -11.82 4.57 -11.66
CA LYS A 317 -12.37 5.91 -11.92
C LYS A 317 -12.69 6.61 -10.61
#